data_AF-A0A4D9DGF1-F1
#
_entry.id   AF-A0A4D9DGF1-F1
#
_cell.length_a   1.000
_cell.length_b   1.000
_cell.length_c   1.000
_cell.angle_alpha   90.00
_cell.angle_beta   90.00
_cell.angle_gamma   90.00
#
_symmetry.space_group_name_H-M   'P 1'
#
loop_
_entity.id
_entity.type
_entity.pdbx_description
1 polymer ?
#
loop_
_entity_poly.entity_id
_entity_poly.type
_entity_poly.pdbx_seq_one_letter_code
_entity_poly.pdbx_strand_id
1 'polypeptide(L)'
;MMAMGSREGGMGGGKGGFDRFYQMDVAVEKFRRFATEKNIHVILVVHPRKESDQFRLGISSFSGTAKATQDADNVVILQRHQGRHYLDVRKNRYDGDLGVVPLAFQKQTGTLVEVEDNGLGLSLERETMYGVGVWKPMGSGGGGDRPVVRERTSH
;
A
#
# COMPACT_ATOMS: atom_id res chain seq x y z
N MET A 1 45.21 16.48 48.41
CA MET A 1 43.80 16.58 48.83
C MET A 1 43.01 17.10 47.63
N MET A 2 41.86 16.50 47.35
CA MET A 2 40.84 16.85 46.34
C MET A 2 41.10 16.39 44.89
N ALA A 3 40.40 15.31 44.57
CA ALA A 3 40.03 14.84 43.24
C ALA A 3 38.88 15.66 42.66
N MET A 4 38.75 15.71 41.33
CA MET A 4 37.45 15.67 40.65
C MET A 4 37.64 15.35 39.18
N GLY A 5 37.21 14.14 38.79
CA GLY A 5 37.06 13.77 37.39
C GLY A 5 35.82 14.46 36.81
N SER A 6 35.96 15.01 35.61
CA SER A 6 34.81 15.29 34.75
C SER A 6 34.83 14.27 33.61
N ARG A 7 34.07 13.20 33.80
CA ARG A 7 33.58 12.35 32.70
C ARG A 7 32.49 13.15 32.00
N GLU A 8 32.83 13.78 30.88
CA GLU A 8 31.80 14.22 29.94
C GLU A 8 31.21 12.97 29.29
N GLY A 9 29.98 12.66 29.73
CA GLY A 9 29.16 11.62 29.12
C GLY A 9 28.87 11.99 27.67
N GLY A 10 29.31 11.13 26.75
CA GLY A 10 28.88 11.19 25.36
C GLY A 10 27.36 11.11 25.27
N MET A 11 26.71 12.22 24.94
CA MET A 11 25.33 12.25 24.49
C MET A 11 25.25 11.65 23.08
N GLY A 12 25.22 10.33 23.01
CA GLY A 12 24.81 9.57 21.83
C GLY A 12 23.30 9.69 21.60
N GLY A 13 22.82 10.89 21.25
CA GLY A 13 21.41 11.18 20.98
C GLY A 13 21.12 11.36 19.49
N GLY A 14 20.81 10.26 18.78
CA GLY A 14 19.76 10.18 17.76
C GLY A 14 19.66 11.17 16.58
N LYS A 15 20.70 11.91 16.17
CA LYS A 15 20.58 12.89 15.05
C LYS A 15 20.20 12.29 13.67
N GLY A 16 20.45 11.00 13.42
CA GLY A 16 20.26 10.40 12.09
C GLY A 16 18.82 9.95 11.75
N GLY A 17 17.94 9.81 12.75
CA GLY A 17 16.58 9.32 12.53
C GLY A 17 15.64 10.39 11.98
N PHE A 18 15.71 11.61 12.54
CA PHE A 18 14.85 12.73 12.15
C PHE A 18 15.16 13.21 10.72
N ASP A 19 16.45 13.30 10.37
CA ASP A 19 16.89 13.70 9.04
C ASP A 19 16.43 12.73 7.95
N ARG A 20 16.45 11.41 8.22
CA ARG A 20 15.97 10.39 7.26
C ARG A 20 14.49 10.56 6.92
N PHE A 21 13.62 10.70 7.93
CA PHE A 21 12.18 10.85 7.68
C PHE A 21 11.88 12.14 6.92
N TYR A 22 12.55 13.23 7.28
CA TYR A 22 12.45 14.50 6.56
C TYR A 22 12.89 14.37 5.09
N GLN A 23 14.00 13.68 4.81
CA GLN A 23 14.46 13.45 3.44
C GLN A 23 13.47 12.59 2.63
N MET A 24 12.82 11.61 3.26
CA MET A 24 11.78 10.81 2.62
C MET A 24 10.56 11.68 2.26
N ASP A 25 10.13 12.56 3.17
CA ASP A 25 9.03 13.50 2.92
C ASP A 25 9.32 14.44 1.76
N VAL A 26 10.55 14.97 1.68
CA VAL A 26 11.01 15.81 0.56
C VAL A 26 11.05 15.01 -0.76
N ALA A 27 11.46 13.75 -0.72
CA ALA A 27 11.49 12.90 -1.91
C ALA A 27 10.08 12.63 -2.45
N VAL A 28 9.14 12.29 -1.57
CA VAL A 28 7.71 12.09 -1.91
C VAL A 28 7.12 13.32 -2.59
N GLU A 29 7.37 14.51 -2.03
CA GLU A 29 6.88 15.77 -2.59
C GLU A 29 7.42 16.01 -4.01
N LYS A 30 8.72 15.76 -4.21
CA LYS A 30 9.35 15.86 -5.54
C LYS A 30 8.76 14.87 -6.53
N PHE A 31 8.49 13.63 -6.12
CA PHE A 31 7.87 12.64 -7.01
C PHE A 31 6.46 13.04 -7.42
N ARG A 32 5.65 13.52 -6.48
CA ARG A 32 4.29 14.03 -6.77
C ARG A 32 4.31 15.19 -7.76
N ARG A 33 5.20 16.16 -7.51
CA ARG A 33 5.40 17.31 -8.40
C ARG A 33 5.82 16.86 -9.79
N PHE A 34 6.79 15.95 -9.88
CA PHE A 34 7.29 15.40 -11.14
C PHE A 34 6.20 14.66 -11.93
N ALA A 35 5.41 13.80 -11.27
CA ALA A 35 4.29 13.10 -11.87
C ALA A 35 3.27 14.08 -12.49
N THR A 36 2.96 15.15 -11.76
CA THR A 36 2.02 16.20 -12.19
C THR A 36 2.58 17.02 -13.36
N GLU A 37 3.81 17.52 -13.25
CA GLU A 37 4.44 18.39 -14.25
C GLU A 37 4.74 17.67 -15.56
N LYS A 38 5.06 16.37 -15.49
CA LYS A 38 5.40 15.56 -16.67
C LYS A 38 4.24 14.71 -17.18
N ASN A 39 3.10 14.72 -16.49
CA ASN A 39 1.95 13.88 -16.80
C ASN A 39 2.34 12.39 -16.93
N ILE A 40 3.01 11.86 -15.90
CA ILE A 40 3.43 10.46 -15.85
C ILE A 40 2.87 9.78 -14.60
N HIS A 41 2.75 8.45 -14.65
CA HIS A 41 2.38 7.66 -13.49
C HIS A 41 3.63 7.20 -12.72
N VAL A 42 3.65 7.43 -11.41
CA VAL A 42 4.74 7.01 -10.52
C VAL A 42 4.20 6.02 -9.51
N ILE A 43 4.85 4.86 -9.40
CA ILE A 43 4.55 3.85 -8.39
C ILE A 43 5.67 3.85 -7.36
N LEU A 44 5.33 4.05 -6.09
CA LEU A 44 6.26 3.98 -4.97
C LEU A 44 5.99 2.71 -4.16
N VAL A 45 7.02 1.89 -3.97
CA VAL A 45 6.96 0.70 -3.10
C VAL A 45 7.47 1.08 -1.71
N VAL A 46 6.62 0.90 -0.70
CA VAL A 46 6.95 1.20 0.70
C VAL A 46 6.86 -0.08 1.52
N HIS A 47 7.94 -0.41 2.22
CA HIS A 47 7.93 -1.52 3.17
C HIS A 47 7.23 -1.07 4.48
N PRO A 48 6.24 -1.84 4.98
CA PRO A 48 5.63 -1.56 6.27
C PRO A 48 6.66 -1.74 7.40
N ARG A 49 6.35 -1.19 8.58
CA ARG A 49 7.12 -1.56 9.78
C ARG A 49 6.97 -3.05 10.06
N LYS A 50 7.95 -3.59 10.82
CA LYS A 50 7.84 -4.92 11.42
C LYS A 50 6.68 -4.92 12.42
N GLU A 51 5.52 -5.36 11.96
CA GLU A 51 4.37 -5.75 12.78
C GLU A 51 4.42 -7.27 12.97
N SER A 52 3.69 -7.82 13.93
CA SER A 52 3.52 -9.28 13.98
C SER A 52 2.62 -9.71 12.82
N ASP A 53 2.89 -10.88 12.23
CA ASP A 53 2.11 -11.44 11.10
C ASP A 53 0.63 -11.69 11.45
N GLN A 54 0.27 -11.55 12.72
CA GLN A 54 -1.10 -11.68 13.20
C GLN A 54 -1.93 -10.42 12.98
N PHE A 55 -1.32 -9.24 12.80
CA PHE A 55 -2.04 -7.99 12.59
C PHE A 55 -2.18 -7.66 11.11
N ARG A 56 -3.35 -7.14 10.74
CA ARG A 56 -3.56 -6.59 9.39
C ARG A 56 -2.83 -5.27 9.27
N LEU A 57 -2.24 -5.05 8.11
CA LEU A 57 -1.65 -3.77 7.77
C LEU A 57 -2.77 -2.77 7.44
N GLY A 58 -2.58 -1.53 7.90
CA GLY A 58 -3.40 -0.39 7.54
C GLY A 58 -2.53 0.79 7.15
N ILE A 59 -3.15 1.93 6.88
CA ILE A 59 -2.44 3.17 6.52
C ILE A 59 -1.45 3.58 7.63
N SER A 60 -1.79 3.32 8.90
CA SER A 60 -0.92 3.60 10.05
C SER A 60 0.32 2.69 10.14
N SER A 61 0.32 1.52 9.48
CA SER A 61 1.42 0.55 9.52
C SER A 61 2.68 1.02 8.77
N PHE A 62 2.59 2.15 8.06
CA PHE A 62 3.69 2.78 7.33
C PHE A 62 4.36 3.93 8.11
N SER A 63 4.35 3.85 9.45
CA SER A 63 4.92 4.86 10.37
C SER A 63 6.32 5.34 9.94
N GLY A 64 6.41 6.62 9.59
CA GLY A 64 7.60 7.27 8.98
C GLY A 64 7.39 7.78 7.56
N THR A 65 6.25 7.43 6.92
CA THR A 65 5.89 7.87 5.56
C THR A 65 4.44 8.36 5.48
N ALA A 66 3.91 8.93 6.57
CA ALA A 66 2.52 9.42 6.63
C ALA A 66 2.22 10.40 5.47
N LYS A 67 3.18 11.27 5.14
CA LYS A 67 3.11 12.17 3.98
C LYS A 67 2.97 11.42 2.66
N ALA A 68 3.66 10.30 2.46
CA ALA A 68 3.52 9.46 1.26
C ALA A 68 2.08 8.98 1.07
N THR A 69 1.46 8.43 2.11
CA THR A 69 0.07 7.97 2.04
C THR A 69 -0.93 9.12 1.86
N GLN A 70 -0.64 10.30 2.41
CA GLN A 70 -1.47 11.50 2.27
C GLN A 70 -1.39 12.09 0.84
N ASP A 71 -0.19 12.12 0.27
CA ASP A 71 0.11 12.72 -1.04
C ASP A 71 -0.18 11.79 -2.21
N ALA A 72 -0.19 10.47 -2.00
CA ALA A 72 -0.51 9.49 -3.03
C ALA A 72 -1.99 9.58 -3.47
N ASP A 73 -2.26 9.42 -4.76
CA ASP A 73 -3.65 9.33 -5.25
C ASP A 73 -4.28 7.98 -4.87
N ASN A 74 -3.50 6.91 -4.95
CA ASN A 74 -3.92 5.54 -4.61
C ASN A 74 -3.00 4.94 -3.55
N VAL A 75 -3.57 4.21 -2.60
CA VAL A 75 -2.82 3.41 -1.62
C VAL A 75 -3.33 1.98 -1.67
N VAL A 76 -2.44 1.08 -2.06
CA VAL A 76 -2.73 -0.33 -2.26
C VAL A 76 -1.76 -1.15 -1.41
N ILE A 77 -2.30 -2.08 -0.64
CA ILE A 77 -1.53 -2.93 0.28
C ILE A 77 -1.63 -4.37 -0.19
N LEU A 78 -0.50 -4.94 -0.64
CA LEU A 78 -0.37 -6.38 -0.81
C LEU A 78 0.00 -6.99 0.55
N GLN A 79 -0.90 -7.78 1.13
CA GLN A 79 -0.68 -8.37 2.45
C GLN A 79 -1.13 -9.82 2.54
N ARG A 80 -0.61 -10.51 3.55
CA ARG A 80 -1.04 -11.85 3.94
C ARG A 80 -1.61 -11.79 5.35
N HIS A 81 -2.84 -12.25 5.54
CA HIS A 81 -3.47 -12.35 6.86
C HIS A 81 -4.19 -13.68 6.98
N GLN A 82 -4.01 -14.37 8.11
CA GLN A 82 -4.58 -15.70 8.37
C GLN A 82 -4.34 -16.71 7.22
N GLY A 83 -3.14 -16.67 6.66
CA GLY A 83 -2.73 -17.56 5.57
C GLY A 83 -3.17 -17.15 4.16
N ARG A 84 -4.01 -16.11 4.01
CA ARG A 84 -4.56 -15.66 2.72
C ARG A 84 -3.84 -14.45 2.19
N HIS A 85 -3.58 -14.42 0.88
CA HIS A 85 -3.02 -13.27 0.19
C HIS A 85 -4.14 -12.46 -0.43
N TYR A 86 -4.03 -11.13 -0.36
CA TYR A 86 -4.98 -10.24 -1.00
C TYR A 86 -4.36 -8.86 -1.20
N LEU A 87 -4.95 -8.12 -2.13
CA LEU A 87 -4.63 -6.74 -2.42
C LEU A 87 -5.74 -5.86 -1.86
N ASP A 88 -5.39 -4.95 -0.98
CA ASP A 88 -6.30 -4.10 -0.22
C ASP A 88 -6.15 -2.64 -0.68
N VAL A 89 -7.19 -2.12 -1.31
CA VAL A 89 -7.28 -0.73 -1.76
C VAL A 89 -7.78 0.10 -0.59
N ARG A 90 -6.86 0.86 0.01
CA ARG A 90 -7.13 1.72 1.18
C ARG A 90 -7.32 3.18 0.86
N LYS A 91 -6.96 3.59 -0.36
CA LYS A 91 -7.22 4.93 -0.87
C LYS A 91 -7.35 4.87 -2.38
N ASN A 92 -8.37 5.54 -2.87
CA ASN A 92 -8.60 5.82 -4.27
C ASN A 92 -9.14 7.23 -4.37
N ARG A 93 -8.37 8.15 -4.95
CA ARG A 93 -8.75 9.56 -5.02
C ARG A 93 -9.68 9.89 -6.19
N TYR A 94 -9.79 9.00 -7.17
CA TYR A 94 -10.56 9.27 -8.39
C TYR A 94 -12.07 9.24 -8.12
N ASP A 95 -12.58 8.13 -7.60
CA ASP A 95 -14.00 7.91 -7.32
C ASP A 95 -14.29 7.54 -5.85
N GLY A 96 -13.26 7.21 -5.07
CA GLY A 96 -13.41 6.83 -3.67
C GLY A 96 -13.65 5.34 -3.43
N ASP A 97 -13.73 4.53 -4.48
CA ASP A 97 -14.02 3.09 -4.34
C ASP A 97 -12.86 2.39 -3.65
N LEU A 98 -13.20 1.64 -2.59
CA LEU A 98 -12.29 0.84 -1.79
C LEU A 98 -12.69 -0.64 -1.89
N GLY A 99 -11.74 -1.53 -1.60
CA GLY A 99 -12.04 -2.95 -1.61
C GLY A 99 -10.83 -3.85 -1.44
N VAL A 100 -11.09 -5.15 -1.49
CA VAL A 100 -10.08 -6.20 -1.38
C VAL A 100 -10.20 -7.13 -2.57
N VAL A 101 -9.08 -7.49 -3.18
CA VAL A 101 -8.97 -8.47 -4.27
C VAL A 101 -8.23 -9.72 -3.76
N PRO A 102 -8.81 -10.93 -3.82
CA PRO A 102 -8.19 -12.13 -3.28
C PRO A 102 -7.10 -12.59 -4.24
N LEU A 103 -5.95 -12.97 -3.71
CA LEU A 103 -4.82 -13.42 -4.52
C LEU A 103 -4.37 -14.81 -4.09
N ALA A 104 -3.91 -15.60 -5.05
CA ALA A 104 -3.17 -16.84 -4.81
C ALA A 104 -1.79 -16.76 -5.48
N PHE A 105 -0.77 -17.26 -4.79
CA PHE A 105 0.56 -17.37 -5.37
C PHE A 105 0.71 -18.70 -6.10
N GLN A 106 0.90 -18.63 -7.42
CA GLN A 106 1.09 -19.79 -8.26
C GLN A 106 2.59 -20.14 -8.32
N LYS A 107 2.99 -21.16 -7.54
CA LYS A 107 4.39 -21.56 -7.40
C LYS A 107 5.06 -21.96 -8.71
N GLN A 108 4.30 -22.53 -9.64
CA GLN A 108 4.82 -23.00 -10.93
C GLN A 108 5.31 -21.85 -11.81
N THR A 109 4.64 -20.70 -11.73
CA THR A 109 4.93 -19.52 -12.56
C THR A 109 5.58 -18.39 -11.78
N GLY A 110 5.56 -18.44 -10.45
CA GLY A 110 6.06 -17.38 -9.59
C GLY A 110 5.18 -16.12 -9.60
N THR A 111 3.91 -16.24 -9.98
CA THR A 111 2.99 -15.11 -10.16
C THR A 111 1.89 -15.09 -9.09
N LEU A 112 1.31 -13.91 -8.88
CA LEU A 112 0.07 -13.74 -8.13
C LEU A 112 -1.08 -13.70 -9.13
N VAL A 113 -2.11 -14.52 -8.89
CA VAL A 113 -3.32 -14.56 -9.69
C VAL A 113 -4.51 -14.15 -8.82
N GLU A 114 -5.43 -13.38 -9.40
CA GLU A 114 -6.73 -13.15 -8.80
C GLU A 114 -7.50 -14.47 -8.74
N VAL A 115 -8.13 -14.72 -7.60
CA VAL A 115 -8.98 -15.89 -7.42
C VAL A 115 -10.38 -15.44 -7.03
N GLU A 116 -11.38 -16.18 -7.50
CA GLU A 116 -12.74 -15.99 -7.06
C GLU A 116 -12.85 -16.19 -5.55
N ASP A 117 -13.78 -15.46 -4.94
CA ASP A 117 -14.05 -15.61 -3.51
C ASP A 117 -14.94 -16.83 -3.31
N ASN A 118 -14.32 -18.00 -3.21
CA ASN A 118 -15.00 -19.31 -3.15
C ASN A 118 -15.70 -19.55 -1.79
N GLY A 119 -16.25 -18.52 -1.14
CA GLY A 119 -16.86 -18.63 0.17
C GLY A 119 -15.83 -18.86 1.30
N LEU A 120 -14.55 -18.52 1.06
CA LEU A 120 -13.53 -18.62 2.10
C LEU A 120 -13.78 -17.57 3.20
N GLY A 121 -14.63 -16.57 3.00
CA GLY A 121 -15.01 -15.59 4.03
C GLY A 121 -14.24 -14.28 3.94
N LEU A 122 -13.53 -14.04 2.83
CA LEU A 122 -13.09 -12.69 2.50
C LEU A 122 -14.29 -11.81 2.15
N SER A 123 -15.38 -12.36 1.63
CA SER A 123 -16.66 -11.67 1.36
C SER A 123 -17.33 -11.14 2.63
N LEU A 124 -17.39 -11.94 3.69
CA LEU A 124 -17.90 -11.51 5.00
C LEU A 124 -17.00 -10.43 5.64
N GLU A 125 -15.68 -10.61 5.50
CA GLU A 125 -14.70 -9.60 5.94
C GLU A 125 -14.76 -8.33 5.07
N ARG A 126 -15.08 -8.43 3.78
CA ARG A 126 -15.26 -7.31 2.84
C ARG A 126 -16.49 -6.47 3.21
N GLU A 127 -17.63 -7.10 3.51
CA GLU A 127 -18.86 -6.40 3.92
C GLU A 127 -18.70 -5.67 5.26
N THR A 128 -18.01 -6.30 6.22
CA THR A 128 -17.70 -5.66 7.50
C THR A 128 -16.65 -4.55 7.38
N MET A 129 -15.71 -4.65 6.44
CA MET A 129 -14.64 -3.65 6.25
C MET A 129 -15.06 -2.41 5.46
N TYR A 130 -15.86 -2.56 4.40
CA TYR A 130 -16.19 -1.45 3.49
C TYR A 130 -17.69 -1.12 3.46
N GLY A 131 -18.53 -1.88 4.16
CA GLY A 131 -19.98 -1.69 4.17
C GLY A 131 -20.68 -2.28 2.94
N VAL A 132 -21.91 -2.73 3.14
CA VAL A 132 -22.73 -3.53 2.19
C VAL A 132 -23.01 -2.82 0.85
N GLY A 133 -22.69 -1.52 0.70
CA GLY A 133 -23.07 -0.72 -0.47
C GLY A 133 -21.91 -0.18 -1.34
N VAL A 134 -20.66 -0.42 -0.98
CA VAL A 134 -19.51 0.27 -1.62
C VAL A 134 -18.92 -0.52 -2.80
N TRP A 135 -19.20 -1.82 -2.94
CA TRP A 135 -18.55 -2.66 -3.94
C TRP A 135 -19.46 -3.02 -5.12
N LYS A 136 -19.02 -2.69 -6.34
CA LYS A 136 -19.49 -3.33 -7.58
C LYS A 136 -18.42 -4.33 -8.05
N PRO A 137 -18.72 -5.64 -8.14
CA PRO A 137 -17.80 -6.58 -8.76
C PRO A 137 -17.45 -6.13 -10.18
N MET A 138 -16.16 -6.00 -10.47
CA MET A 138 -15.67 -5.80 -11.84
C MET A 138 -16.17 -7.00 -12.67
N GLY A 139 -17.17 -6.76 -13.53
CA GLY A 139 -17.81 -7.78 -14.37
C GLY A 139 -19.27 -8.12 -14.05
N SER A 140 -19.88 -7.55 -13.01
CA SER A 140 -21.31 -7.78 -12.69
C SER A 140 -22.28 -6.78 -13.34
N GLY A 141 -21.77 -5.78 -14.06
CA GLY A 141 -22.59 -4.84 -14.83
C GLY A 141 -23.00 -5.45 -16.17
N GLY A 142 -24.31 -5.62 -16.36
CA GLY A 142 -24.88 -6.02 -17.65
C GLY A 142 -24.47 -5.08 -18.79
N GLY A 143 -24.22 -5.68 -19.95
CA GLY A 143 -24.26 -5.07 -21.28
C GLY A 143 -23.82 -3.61 -21.40
N GLY A 144 -22.53 -3.34 -21.25
CA GLY A 144 -21.93 -2.05 -21.59
C GLY A 144 -20.42 -2.21 -21.74
N ASP A 145 -19.92 -1.86 -22.93
CA ASP A 145 -18.54 -1.96 -23.42
C ASP A 145 -17.46 -2.42 -22.41
N ARG A 146 -17.00 -3.66 -22.58
CA ARG A 146 -15.69 -4.07 -22.10
C ARG A 146 -14.64 -3.31 -22.92
N PRO A 147 -13.61 -2.68 -22.32
CA PRO A 147 -12.45 -2.25 -23.08
C PRO A 147 -11.74 -3.50 -23.58
N VAL A 148 -11.96 -3.84 -24.86
CA VAL A 148 -11.25 -4.91 -25.53
C VAL A 148 -9.79 -4.46 -25.66
N VAL A 149 -8.89 -5.12 -24.94
CA VAL A 149 -7.45 -5.05 -25.21
C VAL A 149 -7.27 -5.64 -26.61
N ARG A 150 -7.28 -4.77 -27.63
CA ARG A 150 -6.91 -5.15 -29.00
C ARG A 150 -5.40 -5.41 -29.00
N GLU A 151 -5.01 -6.68 -28.95
CA GLU A 151 -3.69 -7.09 -29.41
C GLU A 151 -3.53 -6.58 -30.84
N ARG A 152 -2.63 -5.60 -31.02
CA ARG A 152 -2.14 -5.25 -32.35
C ARG A 152 -1.17 -6.34 -32.76
N THR A 153 -1.66 -7.35 -33.46
CA THR A 153 -0.81 -8.18 -34.30
C THR A 153 -0.29 -7.31 -35.44
N SER A 154 1.00 -7.02 -35.40
CA SER A 154 1.75 -6.42 -36.50
C SER A 154 1.91 -7.45 -37.62
N HIS A 155 1.43 -7.12 -38.80
CA HIS A 155 1.94 -7.63 -40.08
C HIS A 155 2.88 -6.60 -40.69
#